data_AF-A0A238YVJ6-F1
#
_entry.id   AF-A0A238YVJ6-F1
#
_cell.length_a   1.000
_cell.length_b   1.000
_cell.length_c   1.000
_cell.angle_alpha   90.00
_cell.angle_beta   90.00
_cell.angle_gamma   90.00
#
_symmetry.space_group_name_H-M   'P 1'
#
loop_
_entity.id
_entity.type
_entity.pdbx_description
1 polymer ?
#
loop_
_entity_poly.entity_id
_entity_poly.type
_entity_poly.pdbx_seq_one_letter_code
_entity_poly.pdbx_strand_id
1 'polypeptide(L)'
;MTQYATMPELSLSQAAKLTGKSKSTINRAIKTGKISATRHQDGSYSIDPAELSRAFSMEPEGGAKRSDAEPDGTRLLERIEALESMLNREREISADLKEDRDRWRQQANALLTDQRAPASAGSRWWPWRRKNP
;
A
#
# COMPACT_ATOMS: atom_id res chain seq x y z
N MET A 1 32.06 24.57 -25.08
CA MET A 1 32.11 25.25 -23.77
C MET A 1 30.84 24.90 -23.04
N THR A 2 30.93 24.02 -22.05
CA THR A 2 29.78 23.51 -21.29
C THR A 2 29.18 24.68 -20.51
N GLN A 3 27.98 25.13 -20.90
CA GLN A 3 27.18 26.01 -20.05
C GLN A 3 26.76 25.17 -18.84
N TYR A 4 27.50 25.27 -17.74
CA TYR A 4 27.03 24.79 -16.46
C TYR A 4 25.81 25.63 -16.12
N ALA A 5 24.63 25.01 -16.17
CA ALA A 5 23.41 25.63 -15.71
C ALA A 5 23.68 26.18 -14.31
N THR A 6 23.61 27.50 -14.16
CA THR A 6 23.69 28.16 -12.86
C THR A 6 22.48 27.67 -12.07
N MET A 7 22.66 26.62 -11.27
CA MET A 7 21.61 26.18 -10.36
C MET A 7 21.38 27.32 -9.38
N PRO A 8 20.11 27.66 -9.07
CA PRO A 8 19.79 28.78 -8.20
C PRO A 8 20.45 28.56 -6.84
N GLU A 9 21.47 29.36 -6.52
CA GLU A 9 22.08 29.37 -5.19
C GLU A 9 21.09 29.96 -4.20
N LEU A 10 20.83 29.22 -3.12
CA LEU A 10 19.86 29.59 -2.12
C LEU A 10 20.53 30.34 -0.98
N SER A 11 19.93 31.45 -0.57
CA SER A 11 20.28 32.09 0.69
C SER A 11 19.90 31.18 1.87
N LEU A 12 20.54 31.38 3.02
CA LEU A 12 20.22 30.69 4.28
C LEU A 12 18.71 30.71 4.60
N SER A 13 18.03 31.83 4.31
CA SER A 13 16.60 31.99 4.56
C SER A 13 15.73 31.16 3.61
N GLN A 14 16.13 31.04 2.33
CA GLN A 14 15.44 30.19 1.36
C GLN A 14 15.67 28.71 1.65
N ALA A 15 16.91 28.34 2.02
CA ALA A 15 17.26 26.99 2.44
C ALA A 15 16.42 26.49 3.64
N ALA A 16 16.21 27.35 4.63
CA ALA A 16 15.35 27.07 5.78
C ALA A 16 13.89 26.83 5.38
N LYS A 17 13.35 27.64 4.44
CA LYS A 17 11.99 27.46 3.93
C LYS A 17 11.83 26.16 3.14
N LEU A 18 12.81 25.81 2.32
CA LEU A 18 12.76 24.62 1.47
C LEU A 18 12.89 23.31 2.25
N THR A 19 13.69 23.31 3.32
CA THR A 19 13.92 22.11 4.15
C THR A 19 12.98 22.01 5.35
N GLY A 20 12.23 23.08 5.66
CA GLY A 20 11.42 23.19 6.89
C GLY A 20 12.24 23.26 8.18
N LYS A 21 13.57 23.40 8.09
CA LYS A 21 14.49 23.49 9.24
C LYS A 21 14.73 24.94 9.63
N SER A 22 15.09 25.19 10.89
CA SER A 22 15.45 26.52 11.34
C SER A 22 16.76 27.00 10.70
N LYS A 23 16.91 28.33 10.51
CA LYS A 23 18.16 28.93 9.98
C LYS A 23 19.40 28.55 10.82
N SER A 24 19.24 28.37 12.13
CA SER A 24 20.31 27.93 13.02
C SER A 24 20.74 26.48 12.77
N THR A 25 19.80 25.60 12.42
CA THR A 25 20.10 24.20 12.04
C THR A 25 20.90 24.16 10.75
N ILE A 26 20.51 24.94 9.74
CA ILE A 26 21.26 25.05 8.47
C ILE A 26 22.66 25.64 8.72
N ASN A 27 22.77 26.72 9.50
CA ASN A 27 24.07 27.32 9.84
C ASN A 27 24.98 26.34 10.60
N ARG A 28 24.42 25.54 11.51
CA ARG A 28 25.17 24.48 12.19
C ARG A 28 25.66 23.43 11.19
N ALA A 29 24.81 22.96 10.27
CA ALA A 29 25.19 21.99 9.25
C ALA A 29 26.31 22.50 8.34
N ILE A 30 26.34 23.80 8.03
CA ILE A 30 27.45 24.44 7.31
C ILE A 30 28.72 24.43 8.17
N LYS A 31 28.64 24.88 9.43
CA LYS A 31 29.79 24.94 10.33
C LYS A 31 30.40 23.58 10.64
N THR A 32 29.58 22.53 10.71
CA THR A 32 30.05 21.14 10.91
C THR A 32 30.52 20.47 9.62
N GLY A 33 30.44 21.15 8.47
CA GLY A 33 30.83 20.61 7.17
C GLY A 33 29.87 19.56 6.60
N LYS A 34 28.64 19.44 7.12
CA LYS A 34 27.61 18.52 6.59
C LYS A 34 27.09 19.00 5.22
N ILE A 35 27.12 20.31 5.00
CA ILE A 35 26.64 21.00 3.80
C ILE A 35 27.72 21.97 3.35
N SER A 36 28.03 21.93 2.07
CA SER A 36 28.90 22.91 1.43
C SER A 36 28.12 24.19 1.17
N ALA A 37 28.72 25.33 1.53
CA ALA A 37 28.16 26.65 1.25
C ALA A 37 29.29 27.64 0.94
N THR A 38 29.05 28.52 -0.02
CA THR A 38 29.97 29.61 -0.35
C THR A 38 29.66 30.80 0.55
N ARG A 39 30.66 31.28 1.30
CA ARG A 39 30.53 32.48 2.13
C ARG A 39 30.99 33.70 1.33
N HIS A 40 30.12 34.69 1.22
CA HIS A 40 30.40 35.96 0.55
C HIS A 40 31.09 36.96 1.49
N GLN A 41 31.66 38.02 0.91
CA GLN A 41 32.37 39.06 1.67
C GLN A 41 31.45 39.82 2.64
N ASP A 42 30.15 39.89 2.35
CA ASP A 42 29.11 40.47 3.20
C ASP A 42 28.68 39.54 4.36
N GLY A 43 29.24 38.32 4.43
CA GLY A 43 28.91 37.31 5.43
C GLY A 43 27.66 36.48 5.13
N SER A 44 27.04 36.67 3.96
CA SER A 44 25.94 35.83 3.49
C SER A 44 26.44 34.47 2.98
N TYR A 45 25.52 33.49 2.91
CA TYR A 45 25.80 32.15 2.40
C TYR A 45 24.99 31.88 1.14
N SER A 46 25.66 31.34 0.13
CA SER A 46 25.09 30.68 -1.03
C SER A 46 25.16 29.16 -0.85
N ILE A 47 24.00 28.50 -0.90
CA ILE A 47 23.86 27.06 -0.66
C ILE A 47 23.22 26.42 -1.89
N ASP A 48 23.83 25.35 -2.40
CA ASP A 48 23.25 24.58 -3.50
C ASP A 48 22.04 23.77 -3.01
N PRO A 49 20.88 23.82 -3.69
CA PRO A 49 19.74 22.94 -3.42
C PRO A 49 20.10 21.45 -3.32
N ALA A 50 21.06 20.96 -4.11
CA ALA A 50 21.52 19.57 -4.08
C ALA A 50 22.13 19.21 -2.72
N GLU A 51 22.92 20.11 -2.13
CA GLU A 51 23.52 19.92 -0.80
C GLU A 51 22.44 19.82 0.29
N LEU A 52 21.38 20.65 0.19
CA LEU A 52 20.24 20.58 1.10
C LEU A 52 19.51 19.25 0.98
N SER A 53 19.27 18.81 -0.26
CA SER A 53 18.63 17.52 -0.50
C SER A 53 19.48 16.37 0.05
N ARG A 54 20.81 16.34 -0.17
CA ARG A 54 21.68 15.28 0.38
C ARG A 54 21.69 15.27 1.90
N ALA A 55 21.78 16.44 2.54
CA ALA A 55 21.98 16.51 3.98
C ALA A 55 20.68 16.38 4.80
N PHE A 56 19.53 16.69 4.19
CA PHE A 56 18.23 16.71 4.86
C PHE A 56 17.15 15.86 4.19
N SER A 57 17.44 15.23 3.05
CA SER A 57 16.59 14.18 2.46
C SER A 57 17.21 12.82 2.77
N MET A 58 16.35 11.94 3.27
CA MET A 58 16.67 10.66 3.90
C MET A 58 17.04 10.80 5.38
N GLU A 59 16.16 10.18 6.18
CA GLU A 59 16.11 10.06 7.63
C GLU A 59 15.49 11.22 8.45
N PRO A 60 14.43 10.93 9.24
CA PRO A 60 14.01 11.83 10.30
C PRO A 60 15.17 11.99 11.26
N GLU A 61 15.52 13.23 11.59
CA GLU A 61 16.64 13.51 12.49
C GLU A 61 16.52 12.71 13.80
N GLY A 62 17.36 11.69 13.94
CA GLY A 62 17.76 11.08 15.20
C GLY A 62 18.61 12.05 16.02
N GLY A 63 18.09 13.25 16.27
CA GLY A 63 18.83 14.37 16.84
C GLY A 63 17.93 15.44 17.47
N ALA A 64 16.71 15.10 17.87
CA ALA A 64 15.93 15.87 18.83
C ALA A 64 14.80 14.98 19.37
N LYS A 65 14.98 14.43 20.58
CA LYS A 65 13.93 13.82 21.41
C LYS A 65 12.86 13.06 20.61
N ARG A 66 13.19 11.88 20.09
CA ARG A 66 12.19 10.80 20.21
C ARG A 66 12.25 10.47 21.69
N SER A 67 11.30 11.01 22.45
CA SER A 67 10.89 10.33 23.65
C SER A 67 10.76 8.87 23.27
N ASP A 68 11.53 8.02 23.92
CA ASP A 68 11.20 6.61 24.08
C ASP A 68 9.85 6.55 24.82
N ALA A 69 8.77 6.93 24.14
CA ALA A 69 7.52 6.26 24.34
C ALA A 69 7.71 4.95 23.59
N GLU A 70 8.41 4.04 24.26
CA GLU A 70 8.26 2.61 24.04
C GLU A 70 6.77 2.40 23.73
N PRO A 71 6.40 1.90 22.54
CA PRO A 71 5.00 1.72 22.23
C PRO A 71 4.47 0.78 23.29
N ASP A 72 3.59 1.29 24.16
CA ASP A 72 3.00 0.56 25.28
C ASP A 72 2.63 -0.84 24.78
N GLY A 73 3.43 -1.84 25.18
CA GLY A 73 3.37 -3.18 24.59
C GLY A 73 1.97 -3.77 24.68
N THR A 74 1.24 -3.36 25.72
CA THR A 74 -0.18 -3.60 25.94
C THR A 74 -1.03 -3.12 24.77
N ARG A 75 -0.86 -1.87 24.32
CA ARG A 75 -1.62 -1.29 23.20
C ARG A 75 -1.29 -1.96 21.86
N LEU A 76 -0.07 -2.46 21.68
CA LEU A 76 0.30 -3.23 20.50
C LEU A 76 -0.35 -4.62 20.52
N LEU A 77 -0.36 -5.29 21.67
CA LEU A 77 -1.01 -6.59 21.85
C LEU A 77 -2.53 -6.49 21.63
N GLU A 78 -3.18 -5.49 22.21
CA GLU A 78 -4.62 -5.19 21.98
C GLU A 78 -4.91 -4.97 20.49
N ARG A 79 -4.02 -4.26 19.79
CA ARG A 79 -4.17 -4.02 18.35
C ARG A 79 -4.02 -5.31 17.54
N ILE A 80 -3.09 -6.19 17.92
CA ILE A 80 -2.90 -7.48 17.28
C ILE A 80 -4.14 -8.35 17.49
N GLU A 81 -4.62 -8.47 18.73
CA GLU A 81 -5.81 -9.26 19.06
C GLU A 81 -7.05 -8.76 18.30
N ALA A 82 -7.25 -7.44 18.23
CA ALA A 82 -8.34 -6.85 17.45
C ALA A 82 -8.23 -7.19 15.96
N LEU A 83 -7.03 -7.15 15.38
CA LEU A 83 -6.80 -7.50 13.98
C LEU A 83 -6.99 -8.99 13.72
N GLU A 84 -6.56 -9.85 14.63
CA GLU A 84 -6.78 -11.30 14.55
C GLU A 84 -8.26 -11.65 14.61
N SER A 85 -9.03 -11.00 15.49
CA SER A 85 -10.48 -11.17 15.59
C SER A 85 -11.20 -10.75 14.29
N MET A 86 -10.82 -9.59 13.72
CA MET A 86 -11.35 -9.16 12.42
C MET A 86 -11.02 -10.14 11.30
N LEU A 87 -9.78 -10.65 11.27
CA LEU A 87 -9.35 -11.63 10.28
C LEU A 87 -10.12 -12.94 10.41
N ASN A 88 -10.36 -13.40 11.64
CA ASN A 88 -11.13 -14.62 11.88
C ASN A 88 -12.58 -14.46 11.42
N ARG A 89 -13.21 -13.33 11.73
CA ARG A 89 -14.58 -13.02 11.27
C ARG A 89 -14.68 -12.99 9.75
N GLU A 90 -13.71 -12.39 9.07
CA GLU A 90 -13.69 -12.35 7.60
C GLU A 90 -13.52 -13.75 7.00
N ARG A 91 -12.69 -14.59 7.63
CA ARG A 91 -12.51 -15.99 7.22
C ARG A 91 -13.78 -16.82 7.40
N GLU A 92 -14.50 -16.63 8.50
CA GLU A 92 -15.80 -17.28 8.75
C GLU A 92 -16.81 -16.87 7.68
N ILE A 93 -16.99 -15.58 7.42
CA ILE A 93 -17.88 -15.08 6.36
C ILE A 93 -17.49 -15.67 5.00
N SER A 94 -16.20 -15.70 4.69
CA SER A 94 -15.71 -16.28 3.43
C SER A 94 -16.00 -17.78 3.33
N ALA A 95 -15.89 -18.52 4.43
CA ALA A 95 -16.20 -19.94 4.49
C ALA A 95 -17.70 -20.19 4.26
N ASP A 96 -18.57 -19.44 4.94
CA ASP A 96 -20.02 -19.54 4.80
C ASP A 96 -20.47 -19.24 3.36
N LEU A 97 -19.96 -18.15 2.76
CA LEU A 97 -20.25 -17.79 1.38
C LEU A 97 -19.77 -18.86 0.39
N LYS A 98 -18.63 -19.50 0.68
CA LYS A 98 -18.11 -20.59 -0.14
C LYS A 98 -19.01 -21.82 -0.05
N GLU A 99 -19.47 -22.16 1.14
CA GLU A 99 -20.40 -23.27 1.36
C GLU A 99 -21.73 -23.03 0.64
N ASP A 100 -22.32 -21.85 0.80
CA ASP A 100 -23.58 -21.50 0.14
C ASP A 100 -23.46 -21.56 -1.39
N ARG A 101 -22.36 -21.02 -1.93
CA ARG A 101 -22.07 -21.12 -3.36
C ARG A 101 -21.95 -22.58 -3.81
N ASP A 102 -21.27 -23.42 -3.04
CA ASP A 102 -21.05 -24.81 -3.40
C ASP A 102 -22.35 -25.62 -3.30
N ARG A 103 -23.20 -25.36 -2.29
CA ARG A 103 -24.57 -25.89 -2.17
C ARG A 103 -25.42 -25.49 -3.38
N TRP A 104 -25.40 -24.20 -3.76
CA TRP A 104 -26.14 -23.72 -4.93
C TRP A 104 -25.66 -24.34 -6.23
N ARG A 105 -24.33 -24.51 -6.40
CA ARG A 105 -23.76 -25.21 -7.55
C ARG A 105 -24.22 -26.67 -7.62
N GLN A 106 -24.26 -27.37 -6.48
CA GLN A 106 -24.75 -28.75 -6.42
C GLN A 106 -26.23 -28.83 -6.81
N GLN A 107 -27.07 -27.94 -6.28
CA GLN A 107 -28.50 -27.88 -6.61
C GLN A 107 -28.72 -27.59 -8.10
N ALA A 108 -28.03 -26.61 -8.67
CA ALA A 108 -28.11 -26.29 -10.10
C ALA A 108 -27.65 -27.46 -10.99
N ASN A 109 -26.54 -28.12 -10.62
CA ASN A 109 -26.04 -29.29 -11.36
C ASN A 109 -27.00 -30.48 -11.28
N ALA A 110 -27.64 -30.72 -10.15
CA ALA A 110 -28.65 -31.77 -10.00
C ALA A 110 -29.85 -31.52 -10.93
N LEU A 111 -30.38 -30.30 -10.98
CA LEU A 111 -31.47 -29.91 -11.87
C LEU A 111 -31.08 -30.05 -13.37
N LEU A 112 -29.86 -29.67 -13.74
CA LEU A 112 -29.37 -29.84 -15.11
C LEU A 112 -29.16 -31.31 -15.50
N THR A 113 -28.81 -32.16 -14.53
CA THR A 113 -28.62 -33.60 -14.75
C THR A 113 -29.97 -34.32 -14.91
N ASP A 114 -30.96 -33.94 -14.11
CA ASP A 114 -32.34 -34.47 -14.20
C ASP A 114 -32.97 -34.13 -15.56
N GLN A 115 -32.78 -32.91 -16.06
CA GLN A 115 -33.24 -32.51 -17.41
C GLN A 115 -32.48 -33.20 -18.57
N ARG A 116 -31.35 -33.88 -18.29
CA ARG A 116 -30.60 -34.66 -19.29
C ARG A 116 -30.99 -36.14 -19.33
N ALA A 117 -31.71 -36.66 -18.33
CA ALA A 117 -32.27 -38.01 -18.35
C ALA A 117 -33.50 -38.08 -19.30
N PRO A 118 -33.71 -39.17 -20.06
CA PRO A 118 -33.43 -39.12 -21.49
C PRO A 118 -34.62 -38.79 -22.42
N ALA A 119 -34.36 -37.90 -23.39
CA ALA A 119 -35.06 -37.79 -24.68
C ALA A 119 -34.83 -39.00 -25.62
N SER A 120 -34.43 -40.16 -25.08
CA SER A 120 -34.20 -41.41 -25.83
C SER A 120 -34.85 -42.63 -25.18
N ALA A 121 -35.92 -42.46 -24.39
CA ALA A 121 -36.89 -43.52 -24.17
C ALA A 121 -37.70 -43.71 -25.47
N GLY A 122 -37.07 -44.38 -26.43
CA GLY A 122 -37.62 -44.64 -27.74
C GLY A 122 -39.02 -45.26 -27.66
N SER A 123 -39.97 -44.54 -28.26
CA SER A 123 -41.22 -45.04 -28.81
C SER A 123 -41.13 -46.53 -29.17
N ARG A 124 -41.88 -47.39 -28.47
CA ARG A 124 -42.29 -48.72 -28.98
C ARG A 124 -43.28 -49.40 -28.02
N TRP A 125 -44.52 -48.92 -28.00
CA TRP A 125 -45.67 -49.80 -27.78
C TRP A 125 -46.97 -49.16 -28.30
N TRP A 126 -47.24 -49.34 -29.60
CA TRP A 126 -48.57 -49.14 -30.15
C TRP A 126 -49.19 -50.52 -30.40
N PRO A 127 -50.34 -50.88 -29.79
CA PRO A 127 -50.90 -52.23 -29.84
C PRO A 127 -51.83 -52.46 -31.05
N TRP A 128 -51.55 -51.82 -32.20
CA TRP A 128 -52.40 -51.92 -33.40
C TRP A 128 -51.61 -52.52 -34.55
N ARG A 129 -51.23 -53.79 -34.42
CA ARG A 129 -50.74 -54.55 -35.57
C ARG A 129 -50.98 -56.03 -35.36
N ARG A 130 -52.13 -56.53 -35.83
CA ARG A 130 -52.21 -57.60 -36.85
C ARG A 130 -53.56 -57.53 -37.57
N LYS A 131 -53.47 -57.26 -38.88
CA LYS A 131 -54.39 -57.78 -39.90
C LYS A 131 -54.43 -59.31 -39.79
N ASN A 132 -55.58 -59.93 -40.05
CA ASN A 132 -55.66 -60.94 -41.13
C ASN A 132 -57.12 -61.23 -41.56
N PRO A 133 -57.31 -61.92 -42.69
CA PRO A 133 -58.26 -61.63 -43.77
C PRO A 133 -59.69 -62.11 -43.56
#